data_AF-A0A7X5YJA7-F1
#
_entry.id   AF-A0A7X5YJA7-F1
#
_cell.length_a   1.000
_cell.length_b   1.000
_cell.length_c   1.000
_cell.angle_alpha   90.00
_cell.angle_beta   90.00
_cell.angle_gamma   90.00
#
_symmetry.space_group_name_H-M   'P 1'
#
loop_
_entity.id
_entity.type
_entity.pdbx_description
1 polymer ?
#
loop_
_entity_poly.entity_id
_entity_poly.type
_entity_poly.pdbx_seq_one_letter_code
_entity_poly.pdbx_strand_id
1 'polypeptide(L)'
;MTPLQAVSRGYWTVNGGVMFMMLGVPIMTHVIVTSLGHPEWAMMAAGLAFLVSWPAAWLTWSLLVTRWRIWAYERVEDLDELKAVGVAAKLLWPEGHSMARTEIRTRAQQQRIRSLEDAWAQKRSA
;
A
#
# COMPACT_ATOMS: atom_id res chain seq x y z
N MET A 1 13.45 -15.23 4.63
CA MET A 1 12.58 -15.06 3.45
C MET A 1 13.27 -14.13 2.48
N THR A 2 13.18 -14.39 1.18
CA THR A 2 13.85 -13.53 0.18
C THR A 2 13.14 -12.18 0.04
N PRO A 3 13.87 -11.09 -0.26
CA PRO A 3 13.29 -9.77 -0.52
C PRO A 3 12.23 -9.77 -1.62
N LEU A 4 12.48 -10.48 -2.73
CA LEU A 4 11.54 -10.63 -3.84
C LEU A 4 10.20 -11.24 -3.42
N GLN A 5 10.23 -12.28 -2.57
CA GLN A 5 9.01 -12.89 -2.03
C GLN A 5 8.22 -11.92 -1.14
N ALA A 6 8.92 -11.15 -0.30
CA ALA A 6 8.29 -10.17 0.56
C ALA A 6 7.63 -9.04 -0.26
N VAL A 7 8.30 -8.54 -1.30
CA VAL A 7 7.75 -7.53 -2.24
C VAL A 7 6.56 -8.08 -3.01
N SER A 8 6.65 -9.31 -3.54
CA SER A 8 5.53 -9.94 -4.25
C SER A 8 4.28 -10.01 -3.38
N ARG A 9 4.44 -10.44 -2.11
CA ARG A 9 3.32 -10.45 -1.16
C ARG A 9 2.77 -9.04 -0.92
N GLY A 10 3.64 -8.06 -0.72
CA GLY A 10 3.24 -6.67 -0.51
C GLY A 10 2.51 -6.07 -1.71
N TYR A 11 2.97 -6.37 -2.91
CA TYR A 11 2.34 -5.93 -4.15
C TYR A 11 0.88 -6.39 -4.20
N TRP A 12 0.63 -7.69 -3.96
CA TRP A 12 -0.73 -8.21 -3.99
C TRP A 12 -1.61 -7.71 -2.84
N THR A 13 -1.09 -7.62 -1.62
CA THR A 13 -1.90 -7.19 -0.47
C THR A 13 -2.22 -5.69 -0.52
N VAL A 14 -1.24 -4.85 -0.87
CA VAL A 14 -1.41 -3.40 -0.94
C VAL A 14 -2.18 -3.02 -2.20
N ASN A 15 -1.75 -3.46 -3.39
CA ASN A 15 -2.43 -3.09 -4.63
C ASN A 15 -3.80 -3.75 -4.75
N GLY A 16 -4.01 -4.94 -4.18
CA GLY A 16 -5.34 -5.54 -4.10
C GLY A 16 -6.33 -4.65 -3.35
N GLY A 17 -5.93 -4.07 -2.21
CA GLY A 17 -6.75 -3.10 -1.47
C GLY A 17 -7.03 -1.82 -2.26
N VAL A 18 -6.00 -1.28 -2.94
CA VAL A 18 -6.13 -0.10 -3.80
C VAL A 18 -7.08 -0.35 -4.98
N MET A 19 -6.93 -1.49 -5.67
CA MET A 19 -7.78 -1.88 -6.79
C MET A 19 -9.23 -2.07 -6.36
N PHE A 20 -9.47 -2.68 -5.20
CA PHE A 20 -10.81 -2.81 -4.66
C PHE A 20 -11.46 -1.45 -4.41
N MET A 21 -10.72 -0.50 -3.84
CA MET A 21 -11.24 0.86 -3.66
C MET A 21 -11.48 1.55 -5.02
N MET A 22 -10.49 1.56 -5.92
CA MET A 22 -10.58 2.29 -7.19
C MET A 22 -11.61 1.73 -8.17
N LEU A 23 -11.74 0.41 -8.28
CA LEU A 23 -12.59 -0.24 -9.29
C LEU A 23 -13.74 -1.01 -8.66
N GLY A 24 -13.48 -1.72 -7.55
CA GLY A 24 -14.50 -2.51 -6.87
C GLY A 24 -15.67 -1.66 -6.38
N VAL A 25 -15.41 -0.51 -5.75
CA VAL A 25 -16.46 0.38 -5.24
C VAL A 25 -17.33 0.95 -6.39
N PRO A 26 -16.77 1.56 -7.46
CA PRO A 26 -17.60 2.05 -8.57
C PRO A 26 -18.39 0.96 -9.30
N ILE A 27 -17.78 -0.21 -9.52
CA ILE A 27 -18.46 -1.36 -10.15
C ILE A 27 -19.63 -1.81 -9.27
N MET A 28 -19.41 -1.93 -7.95
CA MET A 28 -20.45 -2.32 -7.01
C MET A 28 -21.58 -1.28 -6.96
N THR A 29 -21.26 0.02 -6.97
CA THR A 29 -22.26 1.09 -7.06
C THR A 29 -23.08 0.97 -8.34
N HIS A 30 -22.44 0.72 -9.49
CA HIS A 30 -23.15 0.52 -10.76
C HIS A 30 -24.13 -0.66 -10.69
N VAL A 31 -23.67 -1.82 -10.20
CA VAL A 31 -24.49 -3.02 -10.05
C VAL A 31 -25.66 -2.78 -9.09
N ILE A 32 -25.41 -2.11 -7.96
CA ILE A 32 -26.47 -1.80 -6.99
C ILE A 32 -27.52 -0.89 -7.63
N VAL A 33 -27.12 0.22 -8.27
CA VAL A 33 -28.07 1.20 -8.85
C VAL A 33 -28.88 0.58 -9.99
N THR A 34 -28.27 -0.22 -10.85
CA THR A 34 -29.00 -0.98 -11.89
C THR A 34 -29.97 -1.98 -11.27
N SER A 35 -29.55 -2.73 -10.24
CA SER A 35 -30.41 -3.72 -9.55
C SER A 35 -31.61 -3.10 -8.82
N LEU A 36 -31.52 -1.82 -8.45
CA LEU A 36 -32.62 -1.06 -7.85
C LEU A 36 -33.60 -0.49 -8.89
N GLY A 37 -33.38 -0.75 -10.19
CA GLY A 37 -34.28 -0.30 -11.26
C GLY A 37 -33.97 1.10 -11.81
N HIS A 38 -32.77 1.63 -11.55
CA HIS A 38 -32.35 2.97 -11.98
C HIS A 38 -31.13 2.95 -12.94
N PRO A 39 -31.15 2.15 -14.04
CA PRO A 39 -30.00 2.01 -14.93
C PRO A 39 -29.53 3.32 -15.57
N GLU A 40 -30.43 4.30 -15.76
CA GLU A 40 -30.12 5.63 -16.28
C GLU A 40 -29.16 6.44 -15.38
N TRP A 41 -29.18 6.19 -14.07
CA TRP A 41 -28.32 6.86 -13.10
C TRP A 41 -27.03 6.10 -12.81
N ALA A 42 -26.94 4.83 -13.20
CA ALA A 42 -25.88 3.93 -12.75
C ALA A 42 -24.48 4.38 -13.18
N MET A 43 -24.33 4.94 -14.39
CA MET A 43 -23.03 5.45 -14.86
C MET A 43 -22.62 6.72 -14.10
N MET A 44 -23.55 7.65 -13.87
CA MET A 44 -23.29 8.88 -13.13
C MET A 44 -22.91 8.56 -11.67
N ALA A 45 -23.66 7.66 -11.03
CA ALA A 45 -23.40 7.21 -9.66
C ALA A 45 -22.03 6.53 -9.52
N ALA A 46 -21.66 5.67 -10.48
CA ALA A 46 -20.35 5.03 -10.51
C ALA A 46 -19.21 6.06 -10.71
N GLY A 47 -19.40 7.06 -11.57
CA GLY A 47 -18.46 8.16 -11.76
C GLY A 47 -18.22 8.97 -10.48
N LEU A 48 -19.29 9.32 -9.75
CA LEU A 48 -19.19 9.99 -8.45
C LEU A 48 -18.50 9.09 -7.41
N ALA A 49 -18.85 7.80 -7.37
CA ALA A 49 -18.20 6.83 -6.49
C ALA A 49 -16.70 6.73 -6.77
N PHE A 50 -16.27 6.77 -8.04
CA PHE A 50 -14.85 6.76 -8.41
C PHE A 50 -14.10 7.98 -7.84
N LEU A 51 -14.67 9.17 -7.97
CA LEU A 51 -14.06 10.41 -7.46
C LEU A 51 -13.86 10.37 -5.94
N VAL A 52 -14.80 9.80 -5.19
CA VAL A 52 -14.69 9.61 -3.75
C VAL A 52 -13.74 8.45 -3.39
N SER A 53 -13.70 7.41 -4.23
CA SER A 53 -12.90 6.23 -3.97
C SER A 53 -11.41 6.45 -4.22
N TRP A 54 -11.03 7.39 -5.10
CA TRP A 54 -9.63 7.74 -5.34
C TRP A 54 -8.87 8.14 -4.06
N PRO A 55 -9.30 9.14 -3.26
CA PRO A 55 -8.63 9.47 -2.00
C PRO A 55 -8.71 8.34 -0.98
N ALA A 56 -9.80 7.56 -0.95
CA ALA A 56 -9.91 6.38 -0.08
C ALA A 56 -8.90 5.28 -0.45
N ALA A 57 -8.65 5.07 -1.74
CA ALA A 57 -7.64 4.15 -2.24
C ALA A 57 -6.24 4.60 -1.83
N TRP A 58 -5.97 5.91 -1.91
CA TRP A 58 -4.71 6.49 -1.44
C TRP A 58 -4.50 6.27 0.06
N LEU A 59 -5.51 6.53 0.89
CA LEU A 59 -5.45 6.27 2.34
C LEU A 59 -5.25 4.79 2.66
N THR A 60 -5.91 3.91 1.89
CA THR A 60 -5.76 2.46 2.02
C THR A 60 -4.31 2.04 1.73
N TRP A 61 -3.73 2.54 0.64
CA TRP A 61 -2.31 2.36 0.32
C TRP A 61 -1.42 2.83 1.47
N SER A 62 -1.63 4.07 1.94
CA SER A 62 -0.83 4.70 3.00
C SER A 62 -0.78 3.92 4.32
N LEU A 63 -1.83 3.18 4.64
CA LEU A 63 -1.90 2.34 5.84
C LEU A 63 -1.32 0.94 5.60
N LEU A 64 -1.67 0.31 4.48
CA LEU A 64 -1.24 -1.05 4.17
C LEU A 64 0.25 -1.13 3.89
N VAL A 65 0.83 -0.14 3.20
CA VAL A 65 2.27 -0.09 2.92
C VAL A 65 3.09 -0.03 4.21
N THR A 66 2.67 0.75 5.21
CA THR A 66 3.35 0.83 6.52
C THR A 66 3.32 -0.52 7.24
N ARG A 67 2.15 -1.19 7.27
CA ARG A 67 2.00 -2.49 7.91
C ARG A 67 2.84 -3.56 7.21
N TRP A 68 2.79 -3.59 5.88
CA TRP A 68 3.61 -4.50 5.08
C TRP A 68 5.11 -4.25 5.31
N ARG A 69 5.55 -2.98 5.32
CA ARG A 69 6.96 -2.61 5.52
C ARG A 69 7.50 -3.17 6.83
N ILE A 70 6.80 -2.97 7.94
CA ILE A 70 7.20 -3.52 9.24
C ILE A 70 7.24 -5.05 9.20
N TRP A 71 6.19 -5.67 8.65
CA TRP A 71 6.12 -7.13 8.52
C TRP A 71 7.29 -7.70 7.69
N ALA A 72 7.67 -7.03 6.60
CA ALA A 72 8.75 -7.44 5.71
C ALA A 72 10.12 -7.25 6.37
N TYR A 73 10.37 -6.09 6.99
CA TYR A 73 11.63 -5.79 7.68
C TYR A 73 11.96 -6.83 8.76
N GLU A 74 10.95 -7.39 9.44
CA GLU A 74 11.14 -8.42 10.46
C GLU A 74 11.50 -9.81 9.92
N ARG A 75 11.36 -10.06 8.61
CA ARG A 75 11.39 -11.43 8.04
C ARG A 75 12.35 -11.62 6.86
N VAL A 76 12.80 -10.53 6.24
CA VAL A 76 13.76 -10.61 5.15
C VAL A 76 15.18 -10.81 5.67
N GLU A 77 15.98 -11.50 4.87
CA GLU A 77 17.40 -11.74 5.19
C GLU A 77 18.29 -10.58 4.79
N ASP A 78 17.88 -9.79 3.79
CA ASP A 78 18.55 -8.59 3.28
C ASP A 78 17.58 -7.41 3.23
N LEU A 79 17.86 -6.39 4.04
CA LEU A 79 17.03 -5.19 4.13
C LEU A 79 17.32 -4.19 3.00
N ASP A 80 18.56 -4.12 2.52
CA ASP A 80 18.99 -3.17 1.48
C ASP A 80 18.40 -3.60 0.12
N GLU A 81 18.46 -4.90 -0.19
CA GLU A 81 17.80 -5.47 -1.36
C GLU A 81 16.27 -5.29 -1.30
N LEU A 82 15.65 -5.49 -0.13
CA LEU A 82 14.21 -5.25 0.05
C LEU A 82 13.82 -3.81 -0.29
N LYS A 83 14.61 -2.83 0.17
CA LYS A 83 14.38 -1.42 -0.17
C LYS A 83 14.51 -1.18 -1.67
N ALA A 84 15.57 -1.68 -2.30
CA ALA A 84 15.82 -1.50 -3.73
C ALA A 84 14.69 -2.08 -4.59
N VAL A 85 14.33 -3.34 -4.35
CA VAL A 85 13.27 -4.02 -5.10
C VAL A 85 11.89 -3.44 -4.76
N GLY A 86 11.65 -3.01 -3.52
CA GLY A 86 10.40 -2.36 -3.12
C GLY A 86 10.18 -1.02 -3.83
N VAL A 87 11.24 -0.24 -4.06
CA VAL A 87 11.18 1.00 -4.87
C VAL A 87 10.92 0.67 -6.33
N ALA A 88 11.60 -0.33 -6.90
CA ALA A 88 11.37 -0.77 -8.29
C ALA A 88 9.92 -1.24 -8.52
N ALA A 89 9.32 -1.91 -7.53
CA ALA A 89 7.93 -2.35 -7.55
C ALA A 89 6.91 -1.23 -7.25
N LYS A 90 7.36 0.02 -7.07
CA LYS A 90 6.54 1.19 -6.67
C LYS A 90 5.77 1.00 -5.36
N LEU A 91 6.23 0.09 -4.52
CA LEU A 91 5.63 -0.19 -3.22
C LEU A 91 6.23 0.71 -2.15
N LEU A 92 7.50 1.08 -2.30
CA LEU A 92 8.20 2.02 -1.44
C LEU A 92 8.57 3.28 -2.23
N TRP A 93 8.57 4.41 -1.53
CA TRP A 93 9.21 5.62 -2.02
C TRP A 93 10.73 5.54 -1.85
N PRO A 94 11.52 6.13 -2.77
CA PRO A 94 12.96 6.32 -2.57
C PRO A 94 13.23 7.08 -1.26
N GLU A 95 14.37 6.81 -0.64
CA GLU A 95 14.78 7.56 0.55
C GLU A 95 14.87 9.06 0.25
N GLY A 96 14.41 9.89 1.19
CA GLY A 96 14.35 11.35 1.01
C GLY A 96 13.19 11.86 0.14
N HIS A 97 12.41 10.99 -0.51
CA HIS A 97 11.30 11.42 -1.37
C HIS A 97 10.14 12.02 -0.55
N SER A 98 9.58 13.15 -1.00
CA SER A 98 8.53 13.89 -0.28
C SER A 98 7.24 13.08 -0.10
N MET A 99 6.90 12.24 -1.08
CA MET A 99 5.71 11.38 -0.99
C MET A 99 5.84 10.24 0.03
N ALA A 100 7.05 9.93 0.53
CA ALA A 100 7.21 9.03 1.68
C ALA A 100 6.46 9.54 2.94
N ARG A 101 6.19 10.85 3.01
CA ARG A 101 5.39 11.46 4.08
C ARG A 101 3.90 11.14 3.98
N THR A 102 3.44 10.66 2.82
CA THR A 102 2.04 10.24 2.64
C THR A 102 1.77 8.87 3.25
N GLU A 103 2.81 8.14 3.65
CA GLU A 103 2.64 6.93 4.45
C GLU A 103 2.19 7.29 5.86
N ILE A 104 1.05 6.73 6.27
CA ILE A 104 0.49 6.99 7.59
C ILE A 104 1.15 6.04 8.57
N ARG A 105 1.87 6.60 9.55
CA ARG A 105 2.65 5.87 10.55
C ARG A 105 2.38 6.42 11.94
N THR A 106 2.15 5.55 12.91
CA THR A 106 2.16 5.94 14.31
C THR A 106 3.60 6.12 14.82
N ARG A 107 3.78 6.81 15.95
CA ARG A 107 5.11 6.96 16.57
C ARG A 107 5.76 5.61 16.89
N ALA A 108 4.97 4.66 17.39
CA ALA A 108 5.45 3.30 17.68
C ALA A 108 5.90 2.56 16.41
N GLN A 109 5.14 2.69 15.32
CA GLN A 109 5.53 2.12 14.02
C GLN A 109 6.82 2.73 13.49
N GLN A 110 6.98 4.05 13.61
CA GLN A 110 8.19 4.74 13.18
C GLN A 110 9.41 4.32 14.02
N GLN A 111 9.26 4.19 15.33
CA GLN A 111 10.30 3.67 16.21
C GLN A 111 10.66 2.23 15.87
N ARG A 112 9.68 1.39 15.54
CA ARG A 112 9.91 -0.01 15.14
C ARG A 112 10.67 -0.12 13.82
N ILE A 113 10.35 0.70 12.83
CA ILE A 113 11.09 0.74 11.56
C ILE A 113 12.54 1.12 11.80
N ARG A 114 12.78 2.19 12.59
CA ARG A 114 14.13 2.66 12.92
C ARG A 114 14.95 1.59 13.64
N SER A 115 14.40 0.93 14.65
CA SER A 115 15.15 -0.09 15.39
C SER A 115 15.54 -1.30 14.53
N LEU A 116 14.71 -1.67 13.54
CA LEU A 116 15.05 -2.71 12.56
C LEU A 116 16.15 -2.25 11.60
N GLU A 117 16.14 -0.99 11.17
CA GLU A 117 17.20 -0.42 10.33
C GLU A 117 18.53 -0.31 11.08
N ASP A 118 18.51 0.14 12.34
CA ASP A 118 19.71 0.24 13.18
C ASP A 118 20.32 -1.14 13.46
N ALA A 119 19.49 -2.14 13.77
CA ALA A 119 19.93 -3.52 13.96
C ALA A 119 20.54 -4.11 12.68
N TRP A 120 19.96 -3.81 11.52
CA TRP A 120 20.52 -4.21 10.22
C TRP A 120 21.88 -3.55 9.97
N ALA A 121 22.01 -2.26 10.23
CA ALA A 121 23.25 -1.52 10.05
C ALA A 121 24.39 -2.07 10.93
N GLN A 122 24.08 -2.44 12.18
CA GLN A 122 25.02 -3.11 13.07
C GLN A 122 25.45 -4.47 12.51
N LYS A 123 24.49 -5.31 12.07
CA LYS A 123 24.79 -6.63 11.48
C LYS A 123 25.67 -6.54 10.23
N ARG A 124 25.47 -5.53 9.39
CA ARG A 124 26.24 -5.29 8.16
C ARG A 124 27.66 -4.80 8.41
N SER A 125 27.91 -4.21 9.59
CA SER A 125 29.22 -3.62 9.96
C SER A 125 30.09 -4.59 10.77
N ALA A 126 29.55 -5.76 11.12
CA ALA A 126 30.23 -6.84 11.85
C ALA A 126 30.72 -7.91 10.87
#